data_AF-A0A933ZQR5-F1
#
_entry.id   AF-A0A933ZQR5-F1
#
_cell.length_a   1.000
_cell.length_b   1.000
_cell.length_c   1.000
_cell.angle_alpha   90.00
_cell.angle_beta   90.00
_cell.angle_gamma   90.00
#
_symmetry.space_group_name_H-M   'P 1'
#
loop_
_entity.id
_entity.type
_entity.pdbx_description
1 polymer ?
#
loop_
_entity_poly.entity_id
_entity_poly.type
_entity_poly.pdbx_seq_one_letter_code
_entity_poly.pdbx_strand_id
1 'polypeptide(L)'
;MGPPIEYTTLTLRCPLCNTEFTSEIPRVGEPEGRDSDLRPRFTAIDPLATLIHSCPSCQYTAFQEGYGVRRDEDEDAALWMRPGDRPPQPFVLPDEEDLEDLRRWIRQGDLVRDMAENREPYGAERYVLGARIFEFLKDDDAYAAADYYLRGSWCARELGDRELEQLCQ
;
A
#
# COMPACT_ATOMS: atom_id res chain seq x y z
N MET A 1 1.30 6.97 -31.02
CA MET A 1 0.24 6.84 -30.00
C MET A 1 0.39 5.45 -29.41
N GLY A 2 0.75 5.35 -28.14
CA GLY A 2 0.78 4.05 -27.45
C GLY A 2 -0.62 3.47 -27.34
N PRO A 3 -0.78 2.16 -27.09
CA PRO A 3 -2.07 1.58 -26.78
C PRO A 3 -2.69 2.26 -25.54
N PRO A 4 -4.02 2.35 -25.45
CA PRO A 4 -4.69 2.89 -24.27
C PRO A 4 -4.33 2.05 -23.04
N ILE A 5 -4.09 2.72 -21.91
CA ILE A 5 -3.88 2.04 -20.63
C ILE A 5 -5.23 1.50 -20.17
N GLU A 6 -5.33 0.18 -20.02
CA GLU A 6 -6.48 -0.48 -19.42
C GLU A 6 -6.37 -0.38 -17.89
N TYR A 7 -7.48 -0.14 -17.20
CA TYR A 7 -7.56 -0.09 -15.74
C TYR A 7 -8.62 -1.07 -15.24
N THR A 8 -8.31 -1.73 -14.13
CA THR A 8 -9.27 -2.52 -13.35
C THR A 8 -9.71 -1.70 -12.15
N THR A 9 -11.02 -1.59 -11.94
CA THR A 9 -11.58 -0.91 -10.76
C THR A 9 -11.81 -1.91 -9.64
N LEU A 10 -11.19 -1.66 -8.49
CA LEU A 10 -11.34 -2.44 -7.27
C LEU A 10 -12.25 -1.69 -6.29
N THR A 11 -13.25 -2.36 -5.74
CA THR A 11 -14.12 -1.78 -4.70
C THR A 11 -13.63 -2.22 -3.32
N LEU A 12 -13.29 -1.25 -2.47
CA LEU A 12 -12.70 -1.46 -1.16
C LEU A 12 -13.61 -0.91 -0.06
N ARG A 13 -13.62 -1.59 1.09
CA ARG A 13 -14.34 -1.14 2.30
C ARG A 13 -13.37 -0.98 3.46
N CYS A 14 -13.25 0.25 3.97
CA CYS A 14 -12.34 0.57 5.06
C CYS A 14 -12.77 -0.11 6.38
N PRO A 15 -11.90 -0.86 7.07
CA PRO A 15 -12.24 -1.51 8.34
C PRO A 15 -12.43 -0.51 9.50
N LEU A 16 -11.85 0.69 9.42
CA LEU A 16 -11.95 1.68 10.50
C LEU A 16 -13.21 2.53 10.42
N CYS A 17 -13.51 3.09 9.26
CA CYS A 17 -14.63 4.03 9.11
C CYS A 17 -15.79 3.49 8.27
N ASN A 18 -15.69 2.26 7.76
CA ASN A 18 -16.67 1.61 6.88
C ASN A 18 -16.97 2.37 5.57
N THR A 19 -16.15 3.36 5.21
CA THR A 19 -16.25 4.04 3.91
C THR A 19 -15.94 3.05 2.80
N GLU A 20 -16.87 2.95 1.85
CA GLU A 20 -16.69 2.25 0.60
C GLU A 20 -16.11 3.21 -0.44
N PHE A 21 -15.07 2.79 -1.14
CA PHE A 21 -14.40 3.59 -2.17
C PHE A 21 -13.83 2.69 -3.26
N THR A 22 -13.58 3.26 -4.43
CA THR A 22 -13.01 2.56 -5.57
C THR A 22 -11.56 2.97 -5.78
N SER A 23 -10.69 2.01 -6.07
CA SER A 23 -9.31 2.25 -6.51
C SER A 23 -9.13 1.73 -7.93
N GLU A 24 -8.40 2.45 -8.76
CA GLU A 24 -8.06 2.03 -10.11
C GLU A 24 -6.66 1.44 -10.12
N ILE A 25 -6.52 0.26 -10.70
CA ILE A 25 -5.24 -0.45 -10.84
C ILE A 25 -4.96 -0.58 -12.35
N PRO A 26 -3.89 0.02 -12.88
CA PRO A 26 -3.55 -0.12 -14.29
C PRO A 26 -3.19 -1.56 -14.61
N ARG A 27 -3.46 -1.98 -15.85
CA ARG A 27 -2.97 -3.25 -16.38
C ARG A 27 -1.45 -3.23 -16.44
N VAL A 28 -0.85 -3.99 -15.55
CA VAL A 28 0.59 -4.00 -15.31
C VAL A 28 1.32 -4.68 -16.47
N GLY A 29 2.53 -4.20 -16.78
CA GLY A 29 3.44 -4.91 -17.69
C GLY A 29 3.97 -6.22 -17.09
N GLU A 30 4.50 -7.09 -17.93
CA GLU A 30 5.18 -8.30 -17.42
C GLU A 30 6.47 -7.91 -16.68
N PRO A 31 6.81 -8.61 -15.58
CA PRO A 31 8.06 -8.38 -14.87
C PRO A 31 9.25 -8.79 -15.73
N GLU A 32 10.15 -7.85 -16.01
CA GLU A 32 11.33 -8.01 -16.86
C GLU A 32 12.57 -8.47 -16.07
N GLY A 33 12.67 -8.06 -14.81
CA GLY A 33 13.84 -8.33 -13.97
C GLY A 33 13.80 -7.60 -12.65
N ARG A 34 14.97 -7.46 -12.01
CA ARG A 34 15.15 -6.69 -10.78
C ARG A 34 16.38 -5.81 -10.86
N ASP A 35 16.36 -4.73 -10.11
CA ASP A 35 17.52 -3.90 -9.83
C ASP A 35 18.35 -4.49 -8.69
N SER A 36 19.54 -3.92 -8.42
CA SER A 36 20.46 -4.39 -7.38
C SER A 36 19.89 -4.31 -5.97
N ASP A 37 18.91 -3.45 -5.75
CA ASP A 37 18.18 -3.25 -4.50
C ASP A 37 16.87 -4.06 -4.44
N LEU A 38 16.74 -5.07 -5.32
CA LEU A 38 15.60 -5.97 -5.45
C LEU A 38 14.32 -5.33 -6.01
N ARG A 39 14.33 -4.06 -6.42
CA ARG A 39 13.17 -3.44 -7.06
C ARG A 39 12.79 -4.20 -8.34
N PRO A 40 11.54 -4.67 -8.49
CA PRO A 40 11.07 -5.26 -9.73
C PRO A 40 11.02 -4.22 -10.86
N ARG A 41 11.47 -4.61 -12.06
CA ARG A 41 11.31 -3.83 -13.29
C ARG A 41 10.20 -4.41 -14.14
N PHE A 42 9.40 -3.53 -14.73
CA PHE A 42 8.25 -3.90 -15.55
C PHE A 42 8.42 -3.37 -16.98
N THR A 43 7.95 -4.16 -17.94
CA THR A 43 8.04 -3.84 -19.38
C THR A 43 7.15 -2.68 -19.83
N ALA A 44 6.15 -2.31 -19.03
CA ALA A 44 5.20 -1.25 -19.34
C ALA A 44 4.94 -0.35 -18.11
N ILE A 45 3.79 -0.49 -17.46
CA ILE A 45 3.41 0.34 -16.32
C ILE A 45 3.95 -0.27 -15.03
N ASP A 46 4.63 0.54 -14.23
CA ASP A 46 5.02 0.19 -12.87
C ASP A 46 3.78 0.25 -11.96
N PRO A 47 3.37 -0.88 -11.35
CA PRO A 47 2.18 -0.90 -10.49
C PRO A 47 2.46 -0.32 -9.11
N LEU A 48 3.72 -0.06 -8.73
CA LEU A 48 4.13 0.18 -7.35
C LEU A 48 3.32 1.29 -6.67
N ALA A 49 3.05 2.41 -7.35
CA ALA A 49 2.26 3.50 -6.77
C ALA A 49 0.77 3.16 -6.57
N THR A 50 0.27 2.12 -7.24
CA THR A 50 -1.14 1.71 -7.28
C THR A 50 -1.45 0.44 -6.49
N LEU A 51 -0.41 -0.29 -6.04
CA LEU A 51 -0.57 -1.50 -5.22
C LEU A 51 -1.08 -1.22 -3.80
N ILE A 52 -0.87 0.01 -3.32
CA ILE A 52 -1.25 0.43 -1.98
C ILE A 52 -2.38 1.45 -2.05
N HIS A 53 -3.39 1.26 -1.21
CA HIS A 53 -4.61 2.05 -1.22
C HIS A 53 -4.74 2.84 0.08
N SER A 54 -5.33 4.02 0.00
CA SER A 54 -5.61 4.87 1.15
C SER A 54 -7.09 5.21 1.19
N CYS A 55 -7.71 5.07 2.36
CA CYS A 55 -9.10 5.43 2.54
C CYS A 55 -9.25 6.95 2.44
N PRO A 56 -10.12 7.47 1.56
CA PRO A 56 -10.29 8.92 1.40
C PRO A 56 -10.91 9.62 2.62
N SER A 57 -11.55 8.86 3.52
CA SER A 57 -12.22 9.43 4.70
C SER A 57 -11.34 9.48 5.95
N CYS A 58 -10.46 8.49 6.16
CA CYS A 58 -9.69 8.38 7.41
C CYS A 58 -8.20 8.12 7.17
N GLN A 59 -7.75 8.08 5.92
CA GLN A 59 -6.35 7.87 5.53
C GLN A 59 -5.72 6.56 6.01
N TYR A 60 -6.52 5.63 6.58
CA TYR A 60 -6.12 4.24 6.74
C TYR A 60 -5.58 3.71 5.42
N THR A 61 -4.38 3.18 5.45
CA THR A 61 -3.61 2.82 4.26
C THR A 61 -3.08 1.41 4.41
N ALA A 62 -3.36 0.57 3.43
CA ALA A 62 -2.95 -0.83 3.42
C ALA A 62 -2.91 -1.37 1.97
N PHE A 63 -2.39 -2.58 1.80
CA PHE A 63 -2.62 -3.34 0.57
C PHE A 63 -4.10 -3.77 0.49
N GLN A 64 -4.52 -4.27 -0.68
CA GLN A 64 -5.89 -4.71 -0.93
C GLN A 64 -6.43 -5.64 0.17
N GLU A 65 -5.60 -6.54 0.69
CA GLU A 65 -5.93 -7.52 1.73
C GLU A 65 -6.29 -6.86 3.07
N GLY A 66 -5.78 -5.66 3.33
CA GLY A 66 -6.11 -4.88 4.52
C GLY A 66 -7.47 -4.19 4.47
N TYR A 67 -8.18 -4.30 3.35
CA TYR A 67 -9.55 -3.83 3.18
C TYR A 67 -10.47 -5.05 3.10
N GLY A 68 -11.50 -5.08 3.96
CA GLY A 68 -12.35 -6.25 4.11
C GLY A 68 -12.98 -6.69 2.77
N VAL A 69 -12.59 -7.85 2.29
CA VAL A 69 -13.14 -8.47 1.08
C VAL A 69 -14.52 -9.03 1.39
N ARG A 70 -15.57 -8.57 0.69
CA ARG A 70 -16.71 -9.46 0.40
C ARG A 70 -16.14 -10.53 -0.52
N ARG A 71 -15.97 -11.77 -0.01
CA ARG A 71 -15.47 -12.90 -0.80
C ARG A 71 -16.36 -13.11 -2.02
N ASP A 72 -15.96 -12.57 -3.15
CA ASP A 72 -16.08 -13.26 -4.42
C ASP A 72 -14.65 -13.64 -4.83
N GLU A 73 -14.51 -14.84 -5.36
CA GLU A 73 -13.28 -15.61 -5.47
C GLU A 73 -12.29 -14.99 -6.47
N ASP A 74 -11.38 -14.11 -6.01
CA ASP A 74 -10.32 -13.58 -6.87
C ASP A 74 -8.98 -14.28 -6.59
N GLU A 75 -8.61 -15.20 -7.49
CA GLU A 75 -7.33 -15.92 -7.56
C GLU A 75 -6.14 -15.01 -7.97
N ASP A 76 -6.37 -13.71 -8.16
CA ASP A 76 -5.46 -12.80 -8.87
C ASP A 76 -4.41 -12.08 -8.00
N ALA A 77 -4.52 -12.12 -6.66
CA ALA A 77 -3.47 -11.57 -5.78
C ALA A 77 -2.14 -12.34 -5.90
N ALA A 78 -2.21 -13.61 -6.31
CA ALA A 78 -1.05 -14.47 -6.54
C ALA A 78 -0.33 -14.20 -7.88
N LEU A 79 -0.92 -13.45 -8.82
CA LEU A 79 -0.42 -13.33 -10.19
C LEU A 79 0.83 -12.46 -10.36
N TRP A 80 1.24 -11.71 -9.33
CA TRP A 80 2.36 -10.76 -9.44
C TRP A 80 3.63 -11.18 -8.69
N MET A 81 3.68 -12.41 -8.18
CA MET A 81 4.82 -12.93 -7.40
C MET A 81 5.61 -13.97 -8.17
N ARG A 82 6.94 -13.75 -8.29
CA ARG A 82 7.84 -14.81 -8.78
C ARG A 82 8.27 -15.71 -7.62
N PRO A 83 8.66 -16.98 -7.90
CA PRO A 83 9.26 -17.83 -6.88
C PRO A 83 10.46 -17.13 -6.22
N GLY A 84 10.37 -16.91 -4.90
CA GLY A 84 11.40 -16.23 -4.10
C GLY A 84 10.96 -14.88 -3.52
N ASP A 85 9.86 -14.29 -3.99
CA ASP A 85 9.22 -13.19 -3.27
C ASP A 85 8.51 -13.71 -2.04
N ARG A 86 8.71 -13.04 -0.89
CA ARG A 86 7.86 -13.31 0.27
C ARG A 86 6.46 -12.86 -0.13
N PRO A 87 5.44 -13.72 -0.05
CA PRO A 87 4.10 -13.25 -0.28
C PRO A 87 3.78 -12.13 0.71
N PRO A 88 3.01 -11.10 0.31
CA PRO A 88 2.46 -10.17 1.28
C PRO A 88 1.83 -11.05 2.36
N GLN A 89 2.26 -10.85 3.61
CA GLN A 89 1.65 -11.60 4.70
C GLN A 89 0.14 -11.32 4.61
N PRO A 90 -0.72 -12.35 4.64
CA PRO A 90 -2.14 -12.11 4.68
C PRO A 90 -2.40 -11.19 5.87
N PHE A 91 -2.81 -9.96 5.59
CA PHE A 91 -3.09 -8.99 6.63
C PHE A 91 -4.29 -9.52 7.40
N VAL A 92 -4.04 -10.07 8.58
CA VAL A 92 -5.11 -10.44 9.50
C VAL A 92 -5.62 -9.12 10.04
N LEU A 93 -6.89 -8.81 9.73
CA LEU A 93 -7.52 -7.63 10.32
C LEU A 93 -7.37 -7.71 11.85
N PRO A 94 -6.85 -6.65 12.50
CA PRO A 94 -6.72 -6.60 13.94
C PRO A 94 -8.05 -6.81 14.65
N ASP A 95 -8.00 -7.14 15.94
CA ASP A 95 -9.23 -7.23 16.73
C ASP A 95 -9.89 -5.86 16.92
N GLU A 96 -11.13 -5.85 17.43
CA GLU A 96 -11.88 -4.59 17.56
C GLU A 96 -11.24 -3.60 18.55
N GLU A 97 -10.48 -4.07 19.55
CA GLU A 97 -9.77 -3.21 20.51
C GLU A 97 -8.64 -2.46 19.81
N ASP A 98 -7.82 -3.18 19.04
CA ASP A 98 -6.76 -2.58 18.22
C ASP A 98 -7.31 -1.59 17.19
N LEU A 99 -8.45 -1.93 16.55
CA LEU A 99 -9.12 -1.04 15.61
C LEU A 99 -9.67 0.22 16.30
N GLU A 100 -10.17 0.14 17.53
CA GLU A 100 -10.62 1.31 18.30
C GLU A 100 -9.46 2.23 18.69
N ASP A 101 -8.33 1.67 19.10
CA ASP A 101 -7.13 2.43 19.42
C ASP A 101 -6.54 3.09 18.16
N LEU A 102 -6.52 2.38 17.04
CA LEU A 102 -6.11 2.94 15.75
C LEU A 102 -7.05 4.07 15.31
N ARG A 103 -8.38 3.90 15.46
CA ARG A 103 -9.36 4.98 15.23
C ARG A 103 -9.12 6.19 16.14
N ARG A 104 -8.67 6.00 17.38
CA ARG A 104 -8.34 7.11 18.30
C ARG A 104 -7.11 7.85 17.82
N TRP A 105 -6.06 7.13 17.46
CA TRP A 105 -4.79 7.68 16.97
C TRP A 105 -4.96 8.47 15.66
N ILE A 106 -5.73 7.93 14.70
CA ILE A 106 -6.06 8.65 13.46
C ILE A 106 -6.85 9.94 13.74
N ARG A 107 -7.82 9.91 14.66
CA ARG A 107 -8.60 11.10 15.03
C ARG A 107 -7.75 12.19 15.70
N GLN A 108 -6.63 11.83 16.31
CA GLN A 108 -5.67 12.79 16.87
C GLN A 108 -4.81 13.45 15.79
N GLY A 109 -4.82 12.91 14.55
CA GLY A 109 -4.04 13.43 13.42
C GLY A 109 -2.60 12.90 13.37
N ASP A 110 -2.22 12.03 14.30
CA ASP A 110 -0.83 11.56 14.44
C ASP A 110 -0.39 10.66 13.28
N LEU A 111 -1.31 9.91 12.65
CA LEU A 111 -1.00 9.06 11.50
C LEU A 111 -0.39 9.86 10.33
N VAL A 112 -1.01 10.98 9.99
CA VAL A 112 -0.66 11.82 8.84
C VAL A 112 0.19 13.04 9.22
N ARG A 113 0.66 13.09 10.46
CA ARG A 113 1.54 14.15 10.90
C ARG A 113 2.81 14.15 10.04
N ASP A 114 3.15 15.32 9.52
CA ASP A 114 4.28 15.54 8.60
C ASP A 114 4.17 14.75 7.28
N MET A 115 2.99 14.18 6.95
CA MET A 115 2.76 13.32 5.77
C MET A 115 1.36 13.52 5.17
N ALA A 116 1.27 14.03 3.93
CA ALA A 116 -0.01 14.23 3.24
C ALA A 116 -1.08 15.02 4.03
N GLU A 117 -0.66 15.99 4.86
CA GLU A 117 -1.58 16.81 5.65
C GLU A 117 -2.60 17.52 4.75
N ASN A 118 -3.90 17.33 5.03
CA ASN A 118 -5.03 17.92 4.31
C ASN A 118 -5.13 17.54 2.81
N ARG A 119 -4.46 16.46 2.37
CA ARG A 119 -4.62 15.93 1.01
C ARG A 119 -4.62 14.41 0.98
N GLU A 120 -4.93 13.86 -0.19
CA GLU A 120 -4.77 12.42 -0.40
C GLU A 120 -3.26 12.08 -0.50
N PRO A 121 -2.79 11.06 0.24
CA PRO A 121 -1.43 10.56 0.11
C PRO A 121 -1.25 9.88 -1.25
N TYR A 122 -0.06 10.04 -1.84
CA TYR A 122 0.25 9.44 -3.15
C TYR A 122 1.64 8.79 -3.14
N GLY A 123 1.81 7.75 -3.96
CA GLY A 123 3.09 7.08 -4.16
C GLY A 123 3.71 6.61 -2.85
N ALA A 124 4.94 7.08 -2.57
CA ALA A 124 5.71 6.70 -1.40
C ALA A 124 5.06 7.09 -0.06
N GLU A 125 4.27 8.16 0.00
CA GLU A 125 3.59 8.56 1.24
C GLU A 125 2.63 7.49 1.72
N ARG A 126 1.93 6.81 0.80
CA ARG A 126 1.03 5.72 1.15
C ARG A 126 1.80 4.59 1.84
N TYR A 127 3.00 4.28 1.37
CA TYR A 127 3.85 3.26 1.98
C TYR A 127 4.28 3.65 3.40
N VAL A 128 4.64 4.91 3.62
CA VAL A 128 4.95 5.41 4.97
C VAL A 128 3.74 5.32 5.90
N LEU A 129 2.55 5.73 5.43
CA LEU A 129 1.33 5.62 6.25
C LEU A 129 0.99 4.16 6.56
N GLY A 130 1.14 3.26 5.59
CA GLY A 130 0.96 1.82 5.79
C GLY A 130 1.95 1.25 6.81
N ALA A 131 3.22 1.63 6.73
CA ALA A 131 4.24 1.23 7.70
C ALA A 131 3.89 1.70 9.12
N ARG A 132 3.50 2.97 9.29
CA ARG A 132 3.13 3.52 10.60
C ARG A 132 1.90 2.83 11.20
N ILE A 133 0.91 2.48 10.38
CA ILE A 133 -0.26 1.70 10.82
C ILE A 133 0.18 0.31 11.28
N PHE A 134 1.03 -0.34 10.49
CA PHE A 134 1.55 -1.66 10.82
C PHE A 134 2.34 -1.66 12.14
N GLU A 135 3.23 -0.68 12.32
CA GLU A 135 3.97 -0.46 13.56
C GLU A 135 3.05 -0.16 14.76
N PHE A 136 2.00 0.66 14.54
CA PHE A 136 1.03 1.00 15.59
C PHE A 136 0.27 -0.22 16.09
N LEU A 137 -0.11 -1.11 15.17
CA LEU A 137 -0.79 -2.36 15.49
C LEU A 137 0.13 -3.38 16.19
N LYS A 138 1.40 -3.02 16.43
CA LYS A 138 2.38 -3.77 17.23
C LYS A 138 2.51 -5.22 16.79
N ASP A 139 2.42 -5.45 15.49
CA ASP A 139 2.78 -6.76 14.97
C ASP A 139 4.30 -6.91 15.15
N ASP A 140 4.73 -7.95 15.87
CA ASP A 140 6.15 -8.27 16.09
C ASP A 140 6.86 -8.64 14.76
N ASP A 141 6.14 -8.70 13.63
CA ASP A 141 6.70 -8.90 12.30
C ASP A 141 7.38 -7.63 11.74
N ALA A 142 8.56 -7.31 12.28
CA ALA A 142 9.42 -6.22 11.80
C ALA A 142 9.71 -6.28 10.29
N TYR A 143 9.60 -7.45 9.66
CA TYR A 143 9.82 -7.59 8.22
C TYR A 143 8.68 -7.02 7.38
N ALA A 144 7.44 -7.06 7.87
CA ALA A 144 6.30 -6.51 7.14
C ALA A 144 6.34 -4.98 7.11
N ALA A 145 6.70 -4.34 8.23
CA ALA A 145 7.01 -2.90 8.25
C ALA A 145 8.18 -2.56 7.29
N ALA A 146 9.24 -3.39 7.28
CA ALA A 146 10.37 -3.20 6.38
C ALA A 146 10.00 -3.31 4.89
N ASP A 147 9.04 -4.17 4.51
CA ASP A 147 8.55 -4.25 3.12
C ASP A 147 7.84 -2.97 2.69
N TYR A 148 7.05 -2.34 3.57
CA TYR A 148 6.44 -1.04 3.29
C TYR A 148 7.52 0.02 3.03
N TYR A 149 8.51 0.16 3.91
CA TYR A 149 9.57 1.16 3.73
C TYR A 149 10.42 0.86 2.48
N LEU A 150 10.78 -0.39 2.22
CA LEU A 150 11.52 -0.76 1.02
C LEU A 150 10.78 -0.32 -0.26
N ARG A 151 9.49 -0.62 -0.36
CA ARG A 151 8.65 -0.21 -1.50
C ARG A 151 8.43 1.31 -1.54
N GLY A 152 8.31 1.96 -0.39
CA GLY A 152 8.26 3.41 -0.26
C GLY A 152 9.52 4.07 -0.83
N SER A 153 10.70 3.52 -0.53
CA SER A 153 11.99 4.01 -1.03
C SER A 153 12.07 3.91 -2.56
N TRP A 154 11.61 2.80 -3.15
CA TRP A 154 11.55 2.60 -4.59
C TRP A 154 10.61 3.61 -5.24
N CYS A 155 9.44 3.84 -4.64
CA CYS A 155 8.45 4.77 -5.17
C CYS A 155 8.95 6.23 -5.08
N ALA A 156 9.61 6.60 -3.98
CA ALA A 156 10.18 7.93 -3.78
C ALA A 156 11.30 8.20 -4.79
N ARG A 157 12.14 7.21 -5.06
CA ARG A 157 13.19 7.30 -6.09
C ARG A 157 12.65 7.55 -7.48
N GLU A 158 11.57 6.86 -7.87
CA GLU A 158 10.94 7.06 -9.18
C GLU A 158 10.30 8.45 -9.32
N LEU A 159 9.80 9.01 -8.22
CA LEU A 159 9.26 10.37 -8.17
C LEU A 159 10.34 11.46 -8.02
N GLY A 160 11.61 11.06 -7.79
CA GLY A 160 12.72 11.97 -7.56
C GLY A 160 12.73 12.63 -6.17
N ASP A 161 11.96 12.10 -5.22
CA ASP A 161 11.85 12.63 -3.86
C ASP A 161 12.92 12.02 -2.95
N ARG A 162 14.05 12.70 -2.84
CA ARG A 162 15.21 12.20 -2.07
C ARG A 162 15.00 12.23 -0.56
N GLU A 163 14.15 13.13 -0.06
CA GLU A 163 13.87 13.24 1.37
C GLU A 163 13.00 12.06 1.81
N LEU A 164 11.95 11.78 1.04
CA LEU A 164 11.07 10.64 1.30
C LEU A 164 11.77 9.30 1.06
N GLU A 165 12.69 9.23 0.08
CA GLU A 165 13.55 8.06 -0.12
C GLU A 165 14.41 7.79 1.11
N GLN A 166 15.03 8.81 1.71
CA GLN A 166 15.83 8.67 2.93
C GLN A 166 15.00 8.30 4.15
N LEU A 167 13.78 8.82 4.27
CA LEU A 167 12.87 8.46 5.36
C LEU A 167 12.47 6.98 5.31
N CYS A 168 12.50 6.38 4.13
CA CYS A 168 12.15 4.98 3.90
C CYS A 168 13.35 4.01 3.97
N GLN A 169 14.55 4.46 4.37
CA GLN A 169 15.77 3.64 4.51
C GLN A 169 16.14 3.42 5.97
#